data_AF-A0A8H5DNJ1-F1
#
_entry.id   AF-A0A8H5DNJ1-F1
#
_cell.length_a   1.000
_cell.length_b   1.000
_cell.length_c   1.000
_cell.angle_alpha   90.00
_cell.angle_beta   90.00
_cell.angle_gamma   90.00
#
_symmetry.space_group_name_H-M   'P 1'
#
loop_
_entity.id
_entity.type
_entity.pdbx_description
1 polymer ?
#
loop_
_entity_poly.entity_id
_entity_poly.type
_entity_poly.pdbx_seq_one_letter_code
_entity_poly.pdbx_strand_id
1 'polypeptide(L)'
;MHHRSQVLQSLNRDLSYFGGDSTILHSITAILMLISYEYRVRDTYLGHGCAATHIHGLQTIISRHNTLISEYSIAHVTQVQRALVWQDILCSLATGAPRLLQFENRGIFARLREDETYRSYFTLPQGFIPHNNGWHAEASVIFEDLNALCCIVDRTHLGTAASFSFVDNDNEDTPVNPMPLMEDLDDEGYPLCNSQANLQIRLVDLLSGTRRDGSQSEEDLIYRACLFAAYLCTYRLSEGVWGGYFAPEKCVAEIFDCMTDLTRKMSPWKLAPDITFWLMYMAGGLTKNDFHEEQAAALVERYRCFYSTGYDLDWEVVEMRLKKFLWCEHVMEQKMYRFWQECQIGRR
;
A
#
# COMPACT_ATOMS: atom_id res chain seq x y z
N MET A 1 25.33 -8.99 13.73
CA MET A 1 25.71 -8.08 14.85
C MET A 1 27.01 -7.32 14.55
N HIS A 2 28.09 -7.99 14.15
CA HIS A 2 29.42 -7.37 13.92
C HIS A 2 29.42 -6.27 12.84
N HIS A 3 28.82 -6.53 11.68
CA HIS A 3 28.73 -5.55 10.58
C HIS A 3 27.92 -4.28 10.93
N ARG A 4 26.84 -4.40 11.72
CA ARG A 4 26.05 -3.25 12.19
C ARG A 4 26.86 -2.34 13.11
N SER A 5 27.61 -2.93 14.05
CA SER A 5 28.46 -2.16 14.96
C SER A 5 29.55 -1.42 14.19
N GLN A 6 30.12 -2.05 13.16
CA GLN A 6 31.11 -1.43 12.28
C GLN A 6 30.52 -0.28 11.44
N VAL A 7 29.31 -0.46 10.89
CA VAL A 7 28.59 0.59 10.16
C VAL A 7 28.26 1.78 11.06
N LEU A 8 27.72 1.54 12.27
CA LEU A 8 27.42 2.60 13.23
C LEU A 8 28.67 3.34 13.71
N GLN A 9 29.80 2.63 13.89
CA GLN A 9 31.08 3.24 14.24
C GLN A 9 31.65 4.07 13.08
N SER A 10 31.53 3.60 11.84
CA SER A 10 31.91 4.39 10.66
C SER A 10 31.05 5.63 10.52
N LEU A 11 29.72 5.48 10.60
CA LEU A 11 28.76 6.57 10.54
C LEU A 11 29.02 7.62 11.62
N ASN A 12 29.23 7.21 12.88
CA ASN A 12 29.55 8.15 13.95
C ASN A 12 30.86 8.90 13.70
N ARG A 13 31.89 8.23 13.16
CA ARG A 13 33.14 8.87 12.79
C ARG A 13 32.92 9.87 11.65
N ASP A 14 32.20 9.48 10.61
CA ASP A 14 31.96 10.32 9.42
C ASP A 14 31.08 11.53 9.78
N LEU A 15 30.09 11.36 10.66
CA LEU A 15 29.27 12.43 11.25
C LEU A 15 30.07 13.32 12.23
N SER A 16 31.16 12.83 12.82
CA SER A 16 32.02 13.65 13.69
C SER A 16 32.91 14.62 12.89
N TYR A 17 33.15 14.34 11.61
CA TYR A 17 33.95 15.15 10.67
C TYR A 17 33.06 15.85 9.62
N PHE A 18 31.90 16.38 10.04
CA PHE A 18 30.98 17.15 9.19
C PHE A 18 31.73 18.30 8.49
N GLY A 19 31.89 18.22 7.16
CA GLY A 19 32.54 19.28 6.36
C GLY A 19 33.29 18.86 5.08
N GLY A 20 33.17 17.62 4.60
CA GLY A 20 33.75 17.18 3.32
C GLY A 20 32.71 16.63 2.34
N ASP A 21 32.60 17.26 1.17
CA ASP A 21 31.55 17.18 0.14
C ASP A 21 31.10 15.76 -0.29
N SER A 22 31.93 14.73 -0.09
CA SER A 22 31.66 13.35 -0.51
C SER A 22 30.98 12.47 0.56
N THR A 23 30.88 12.90 1.81
CA THR A 23 30.52 12.01 2.94
C THR A 23 29.04 12.01 3.32
N ILE A 24 28.31 13.09 3.00
CA ILE A 24 26.93 13.28 3.46
C ILE A 24 25.98 12.32 2.75
N LEU A 25 26.04 12.21 1.43
CA LEU A 25 25.16 11.30 0.66
C LEU A 25 25.41 9.82 0.99
N HIS A 26 26.68 9.44 1.20
CA HIS A 26 27.03 8.09 1.65
C HIS A 26 26.49 7.81 3.05
N SER A 27 26.56 8.78 3.96
CA SER A 27 25.98 8.66 5.30
C SER A 27 24.45 8.55 5.25
N ILE A 28 23.78 9.36 4.43
CA ILE A 28 22.33 9.30 4.20
C ILE A 28 21.94 7.91 3.67
N THR A 29 22.62 7.45 2.62
CA THR A 29 22.38 6.13 2.02
C THR A 29 22.63 5.00 3.02
N ALA A 30 23.70 5.07 3.81
CA ALA A 30 24.01 4.08 4.84
C ALA A 30 22.96 4.07 5.97
N ILE A 31 22.45 5.22 6.39
CA ILE A 31 21.36 5.30 7.37
C ILE A 31 20.06 4.74 6.77
N LEU A 32 19.74 5.05 5.51
CA LEU A 32 18.57 4.48 4.80
C LEU A 32 18.64 2.94 4.70
N MET A 33 19.82 2.39 4.39
CA MET A 33 20.04 0.95 4.40
C MET A 33 19.90 0.35 5.81
N LEU A 34 20.40 1.05 6.83
CA LEU A 34 20.29 0.62 8.22
C LEU A 34 18.84 0.60 8.69
N ILE A 35 18.05 1.63 8.39
CA ILE A 35 16.60 1.68 8.67
C ILE A 35 15.92 0.48 8.02
N SER A 36 16.20 0.24 6.74
CA SER A 36 15.67 -0.92 5.98
C SER A 36 15.99 -2.26 6.64
N TYR A 37 17.24 -2.45 7.06
CA TYR A 37 17.65 -3.67 7.75
C TYR A 37 16.94 -3.82 9.11
N GLU A 38 16.80 -2.73 9.86
CA GLU A 38 16.25 -2.76 11.20
C GLU A 38 14.76 -3.12 11.24
N TYR A 39 13.95 -2.70 10.27
CA TYR A 39 12.55 -3.12 10.24
C TYR A 39 12.31 -4.44 9.47
N ARG A 40 13.16 -4.82 8.50
CA ARG A 40 12.95 -6.07 7.72
C ARG A 40 13.48 -7.33 8.37
N VAL A 41 14.61 -7.24 9.08
CA VAL A 41 15.31 -8.41 9.64
C VAL A 41 15.06 -8.57 11.14
N ARG A 42 14.72 -7.47 11.83
CA ARG A 42 14.63 -7.41 13.29
C ARG A 42 13.19 -7.38 13.84
N ASP A 43 12.19 -7.67 13.01
CA ASP A 43 10.77 -7.82 13.39
C ASP A 43 10.52 -8.87 14.50
N THR A 44 11.56 -9.59 14.93
CA THR A 44 11.53 -10.56 16.03
C THR A 44 11.82 -9.98 17.43
N TYR A 45 12.21 -8.70 17.56
CA TYR A 45 12.50 -8.09 18.86
C TYR A 45 11.74 -6.77 19.08
N LEU A 46 11.12 -6.67 20.27
CA LEU A 46 10.17 -5.66 20.77
C LEU A 46 10.71 -4.20 20.90
N GLY A 47 11.71 -3.81 20.10
CA GLY A 47 12.41 -2.53 20.19
C GLY A 47 12.20 -1.64 18.97
N HIS A 48 11.03 -1.03 18.83
CA HIS A 48 10.69 -0.09 17.73
C HIS A 48 11.50 1.23 17.75
N GLY A 49 12.39 1.45 18.74
CA GLY A 49 13.08 2.73 18.95
C GLY A 49 14.27 3.00 18.01
N CYS A 50 14.95 1.97 17.49
CA CYS A 50 16.18 2.18 16.70
C CYS A 50 15.89 2.83 15.34
N ALA A 51 14.94 2.29 14.56
CA ALA A 51 14.61 2.82 13.25
C ALA A 51 14.05 4.26 13.32
N ALA A 52 13.18 4.53 14.29
CA ALA A 52 12.65 5.89 14.53
C ALA A 52 13.77 6.89 14.89
N THR A 53 14.74 6.46 15.72
CA THR A 53 15.90 7.30 16.07
C THR A 53 16.75 7.61 14.82
N HIS A 54 16.97 6.62 13.96
CA HIS A 54 17.70 6.82 12.71
C HIS A 54 16.96 7.72 11.72
N ILE A 55 15.64 7.58 11.57
CA ILE A 55 14.82 8.48 10.74
C ILE A 55 14.90 9.92 11.26
N HIS A 56 14.79 10.13 12.58
CA HIS A 56 14.88 11.48 13.16
C HIS A 56 16.27 12.11 13.00
N GLY A 57 17.34 11.32 13.20
CA GLY A 57 18.70 11.75 12.92
C GLY A 57 18.89 12.16 11.45
N LEU A 58 18.32 11.38 10.54
CA LEU A 58 18.38 11.63 9.10
C LEU A 58 17.60 12.88 8.69
N GLN A 59 16.41 13.08 9.26
CA GLN A 59 15.62 14.30 9.08
C GLN A 59 16.41 15.53 9.55
N THR A 60 17.12 15.43 10.67
CA THR A 60 17.96 16.53 11.20
C THR A 60 19.11 16.85 10.26
N ILE A 61 19.77 15.84 9.67
CA ILE A 61 20.83 16.01 8.68
C ILE A 61 20.32 16.76 7.44
N ILE A 62 19.10 16.45 7.01
CA ILE A 62 18.52 16.99 5.76
C ILE A 62 17.88 18.36 5.97
N SER A 63 17.32 18.60 7.15
CA SER A 63 16.78 19.91 7.56
C SER A 63 17.87 20.97 7.70
N ARG A 64 19.15 20.58 7.75
CA ARG A 64 20.31 21.48 7.51
C ARG A 64 20.42 21.80 6.01
N HIS A 65 19.31 22.30 5.47
CA HIS A 65 18.96 22.38 4.06
C HIS A 65 20.00 23.12 3.20
N ASN A 66 20.72 24.05 3.83
CA ASN A 66 21.72 24.90 3.18
C ASN A 66 22.97 24.15 2.70
N THR A 67 23.31 22.99 3.28
CA THR A 67 24.54 22.24 2.90
C THR A 67 24.31 21.33 1.69
N LEU A 68 23.12 20.74 1.57
CA LEU A 68 22.80 19.85 0.44
C LEU A 68 22.55 20.62 -0.87
N ILE A 69 21.92 21.80 -0.79
CA ILE A 69 21.62 22.64 -1.97
C ILE A 69 22.89 23.33 -2.50
N SER A 70 23.88 23.60 -1.65
CA SER A 70 25.15 24.21 -2.08
C SER A 70 26.06 23.24 -2.85
N GLU A 71 25.93 21.93 -2.60
CA GLU A 71 26.84 20.90 -3.13
C GLU A 71 26.19 20.00 -4.19
N TYR A 72 24.85 19.88 -4.20
CA TYR A 72 24.12 18.97 -5.08
C TYR A 72 23.00 19.67 -5.84
N SER A 73 22.66 19.16 -7.04
CA SER A 73 21.56 19.74 -7.82
C SER A 73 20.22 19.53 -7.10
N ILE A 74 19.30 20.47 -7.32
CA ILE A 74 17.93 20.43 -6.76
C ILE A 74 17.25 19.08 -7.03
N ALA A 75 17.44 18.51 -8.22
CA ALA A 75 16.90 17.21 -8.60
C ALA A 75 17.35 16.06 -7.67
N HIS A 76 18.64 16.00 -7.31
CA HIS A 76 19.16 14.96 -6.41
C HIS A 76 18.61 15.12 -4.99
N VAL A 77 18.52 16.35 -4.49
CA VAL A 77 17.94 16.63 -3.17
C VAL A 77 16.48 16.18 -3.11
N THR A 78 15.69 16.45 -4.17
CA THR A 78 14.30 15.98 -4.29
C THR A 78 14.20 14.45 -4.31
N GLN A 79 15.08 13.76 -5.03
CA GLN A 79 15.09 12.28 -5.05
C GLN A 79 15.40 11.68 -3.67
N VAL A 80 16.37 12.26 -2.94
CA VAL A 80 16.70 11.84 -1.57
C VAL A 80 15.51 12.07 -0.64
N GLN A 81 14.84 13.23 -0.73
CA GLN A 81 13.61 13.51 0.03
C GLN A 81 12.51 12.49 -0.25
N ARG A 82 12.27 12.15 -1.52
CA ARG A 82 11.30 11.11 -1.90
C ARG A 82 11.65 9.74 -1.31
N ALA A 83 12.92 9.34 -1.38
CA ALA A 83 13.38 8.06 -0.82
C ALA A 83 13.13 7.96 0.69
N LEU A 84 13.28 9.08 1.41
CA LEU A 84 13.05 9.13 2.86
C LEU A 84 11.58 9.03 3.21
N VAL A 85 10.73 9.73 2.46
CA VAL A 85 9.27 9.64 2.64
C VAL A 85 8.83 8.19 2.48
N TRP A 86 9.31 7.50 1.44
CA TRP A 86 9.02 6.08 1.25
C TRP A 86 9.53 5.20 2.39
N GLN A 87 10.72 5.48 2.93
CA GLN A 87 11.27 4.72 4.04
C GLN A 87 10.53 4.97 5.36
N ASP A 88 10.05 6.19 5.58
CA ASP A 88 9.21 6.54 6.73
C ASP A 88 7.83 5.87 6.65
N ILE A 89 7.19 5.86 5.46
CA ILE A 89 5.95 5.12 5.22
C ILE A 89 6.14 3.63 5.52
N LEU A 90 7.16 3.00 4.95
CA LEU A 90 7.44 1.57 5.14
C LEU A 90 7.80 1.24 6.60
N CYS A 91 8.56 2.11 7.27
CA CYS A 91 8.89 1.94 8.68
C CYS A 91 7.62 2.05 9.55
N SER A 92 6.75 3.00 9.26
CA SER A 92 5.46 3.15 9.95
C SER A 92 4.57 1.92 9.76
N LEU A 93 4.44 1.44 8.52
CA LEU A 93 3.71 0.20 8.21
C LEU A 93 4.28 -1.01 8.96
N ALA A 94 5.60 -1.19 8.93
CA ALA A 94 6.27 -2.33 9.54
C ALA A 94 6.11 -2.37 11.06
N THR A 95 6.23 -1.21 11.71
CA THR A 95 6.36 -1.10 13.17
C THR A 95 5.09 -0.65 13.88
N GLY A 96 4.11 -0.10 13.15
CA GLY A 96 2.97 0.61 13.73
C GLY A 96 3.36 1.91 14.46
N ALA A 97 4.59 2.40 14.28
CA ALA A 97 4.99 3.72 14.75
C ALA A 97 4.37 4.82 13.87
N PRO A 98 3.98 5.97 14.45
CA PRO A 98 3.62 7.14 13.66
C PRO A 98 4.77 7.54 12.74
N ARG A 99 4.44 8.04 11.55
CA ARG A 99 5.40 8.65 10.64
C ARG A 99 6.04 9.89 11.26
N LEU A 100 7.25 10.19 10.81
CA LEU A 100 8.04 11.33 11.31
C LEU A 100 8.15 12.46 10.27
N LEU A 101 8.06 12.13 8.99
CA LEU A 101 8.25 13.08 7.90
C LEU A 101 6.90 13.61 7.43
N GLN A 102 6.85 14.91 7.14
CA GLN A 102 5.69 15.49 6.47
C GLN A 102 5.85 15.36 4.97
N PHE A 103 4.75 15.11 4.27
CA PHE A 103 4.70 15.09 2.81
C PHE A 103 3.56 15.98 2.36
N GLU A 104 3.91 17.08 1.70
CA GLU A 104 2.92 18.00 1.13
C GLU A 104 2.56 17.55 -0.28
N ASN A 105 1.48 16.78 -0.39
CA ASN A 105 0.78 16.57 -1.65
C ASN A 105 -0.70 16.90 -1.46
N ARG A 106 -0.97 18.16 -1.11
CA ARG A 106 -2.32 18.67 -0.87
C ARG A 106 -2.89 19.16 -2.20
N GLY A 107 -3.57 18.27 -2.93
CA GLY A 107 -4.48 18.77 -3.97
C GLY A 107 -4.82 17.81 -5.09
N ILE A 108 -4.10 16.70 -5.28
CA ILE A 108 -4.37 15.86 -6.46
C ILE A 108 -5.78 15.27 -6.44
N PHE A 109 -6.19 14.64 -5.34
CA PHE A 109 -7.55 14.12 -5.20
C PHE A 109 -8.60 15.23 -5.11
N ALA A 110 -8.27 16.40 -4.53
CA ALA A 110 -9.17 17.54 -4.51
C ALA A 110 -9.48 18.04 -5.94
N ARG A 111 -8.44 18.21 -6.77
CA ARG A 111 -8.60 18.60 -8.19
C ARG A 111 -9.39 17.56 -8.97
N LEU A 112 -9.10 16.27 -8.78
CA LEU A 112 -9.82 15.19 -9.46
C LEU A 112 -11.30 15.12 -9.06
N ARG A 113 -11.65 15.47 -7.81
CA ARG A 113 -13.05 15.54 -7.34
C ARG A 113 -13.83 16.71 -7.96
N GLU A 114 -13.13 17.77 -8.35
CA GLU A 114 -13.69 18.94 -9.04
C GLU A 114 -13.89 18.70 -10.54
N ASP A 115 -13.11 17.79 -11.14
CA ASP A 115 -13.20 17.44 -12.55
C ASP A 115 -14.45 16.59 -12.84
N GLU A 116 -15.33 17.10 -13.72
CA GLU A 116 -16.58 16.43 -14.12
C GLU A 116 -16.36 15.02 -14.68
N THR A 117 -15.20 14.77 -15.27
CA THR A 117 -14.82 13.48 -15.88
C THR A 117 -14.63 12.39 -14.82
N TYR A 118 -14.08 12.74 -13.66
CA TYR A 118 -13.64 11.80 -12.62
C TYR A 118 -14.51 11.84 -11.37
N ARG A 119 -15.31 12.90 -11.19
CA ARG A 119 -16.17 13.11 -10.02
C ARG A 119 -17.03 11.90 -9.65
N SER A 120 -17.54 11.18 -10.65
CA SER A 120 -18.39 10.00 -10.44
C SER A 120 -17.65 8.79 -9.87
N TYR A 121 -16.31 8.76 -9.93
CA TYR A 121 -15.52 7.65 -9.40
C TYR A 121 -15.27 7.76 -7.88
N PHE A 122 -15.39 8.96 -7.32
CA PHE A 122 -15.22 9.23 -5.89
C PHE A 122 -16.45 8.81 -5.09
N THR A 123 -16.66 7.51 -4.99
CA THR A 123 -17.77 6.91 -4.25
C THR A 123 -17.25 5.81 -3.33
N LEU A 124 -17.85 5.70 -2.14
CA LEU A 124 -17.52 4.64 -1.20
C LEU A 124 -18.07 3.32 -1.77
N PRO A 125 -17.23 2.28 -1.98
CA PRO A 125 -17.73 1.00 -2.48
C PRO A 125 -18.83 0.44 -1.58
N GLN A 126 -19.87 -0.13 -2.20
CA GLN A 126 -21.11 -0.52 -1.53
C GLN A 126 -20.89 -1.48 -0.34
N GLY A 127 -19.89 -2.35 -0.45
CA GLY A 127 -19.54 -3.32 0.58
C GLY A 127 -19.05 -2.68 1.90
N PHE A 128 -18.56 -1.44 1.87
CA PHE A 128 -18.12 -0.75 3.10
C PHE A 128 -19.24 0.05 3.77
N ILE A 129 -20.33 0.38 3.07
CA ILE A 129 -21.42 1.21 3.59
C ILE A 129 -21.99 0.69 4.92
N PRO A 130 -22.26 -0.62 5.10
CA PRO A 130 -22.81 -1.14 6.37
C PRO A 130 -21.86 -1.02 7.56
N HIS A 131 -20.55 -0.88 7.31
CA HIS A 131 -19.49 -0.98 8.31
C HIS A 131 -18.80 0.36 8.59
N ASN A 132 -19.12 1.40 7.82
CA ASN A 132 -18.48 2.70 7.94
C ASN A 132 -18.86 3.47 9.21
N ASN A 133 -19.95 3.09 9.87
CA ASN A 133 -20.38 3.71 11.13
C ASN A 133 -19.38 3.38 12.24
N GLY A 134 -18.75 4.39 12.82
CA GLY A 134 -17.76 4.22 13.90
C GLY A 134 -16.30 4.21 13.43
N TRP A 135 -16.05 4.08 12.13
CA TRP A 135 -14.71 4.25 11.56
C TRP A 135 -14.28 5.72 11.57
N HIS A 136 -12.96 5.95 11.56
CA HIS A 136 -12.43 7.31 11.46
C HIS A 136 -12.92 7.96 10.16
N ALA A 137 -13.39 9.21 10.22
CA ALA A 137 -14.01 9.90 9.07
C ALA A 137 -13.11 9.94 7.82
N GLU A 138 -11.79 10.06 8.03
CA GLU A 138 -10.79 10.03 6.96
C GLU A 138 -10.78 8.69 6.18
N ALA A 139 -11.17 7.57 6.81
CA ALA A 139 -11.14 6.26 6.17
C ALA A 139 -12.07 6.18 4.96
N SER A 140 -13.29 6.73 5.08
CA SER A 140 -14.24 6.76 3.96
C SER A 140 -13.68 7.56 2.79
N VAL A 141 -13.05 8.70 3.08
CA VAL A 141 -12.43 9.56 2.05
C VAL A 141 -11.28 8.84 1.36
N ILE A 142 -10.44 8.11 2.10
CA ILE A 142 -9.37 7.29 1.52
C ILE A 142 -9.93 6.19 0.62
N PHE A 143 -10.97 5.48 1.04
CA PHE A 143 -11.57 4.42 0.22
C PHE A 143 -12.24 4.96 -1.05
N GLU A 144 -12.87 6.13 -0.99
CA GLU A 144 -13.35 6.84 -2.18
C GLU A 144 -12.21 7.25 -3.12
N ASP A 145 -11.12 7.82 -2.59
CA ASP A 145 -9.98 8.25 -3.39
C ASP A 145 -9.26 7.06 -4.04
N LEU A 146 -9.13 5.94 -3.32
CA LEU A 146 -8.58 4.70 -3.85
C LEU A 146 -9.50 4.06 -4.88
N ASN A 147 -10.81 4.05 -4.66
CA ASN A 147 -11.78 3.60 -5.66
C ASN A 147 -11.67 4.42 -6.94
N ALA A 148 -11.56 5.75 -6.82
CA ALA A 148 -11.37 6.62 -7.96
C ALA A 148 -10.06 6.29 -8.71
N LEU A 149 -8.98 6.04 -7.99
CA LEU A 149 -7.72 5.64 -8.59
C LEU A 149 -7.84 4.30 -9.34
N CYS A 150 -8.51 3.29 -8.77
CA CYS A 150 -8.78 2.02 -9.46
C CYS A 150 -9.54 2.24 -10.77
N CYS A 151 -10.62 3.02 -10.75
CA CYS A 151 -11.41 3.31 -11.95
C CYS A 151 -10.61 4.06 -13.03
N ILE A 152 -9.74 4.98 -12.63
CA ILE A 152 -8.85 5.72 -13.55
C ILE A 152 -7.86 4.76 -14.20
N VAL A 153 -7.23 3.86 -13.42
CA VAL A 153 -6.30 2.84 -13.95
C VAL A 153 -7.02 1.96 -14.96
N ASP A 154 -8.19 1.42 -14.62
CA ASP A 154 -8.97 0.56 -15.52
C ASP A 154 -9.31 1.28 -16.83
N ARG A 155 -9.78 2.54 -16.75
CA ARG A 155 -10.09 3.35 -17.93
C ARG A 155 -8.87 3.61 -18.82
N THR A 156 -7.72 3.92 -18.22
CA THR A 156 -6.49 4.16 -18.98
C THR A 156 -6.06 2.91 -19.73
N HIS A 157 -6.08 1.73 -19.09
CA HIS A 157 -5.67 0.49 -19.76
C HIS A 157 -6.68 -0.01 -20.79
N LEU A 158 -7.98 0.24 -20.61
CA LEU A 158 -9.00 -0.01 -21.64
C LEU A 158 -8.80 0.90 -22.87
N GLY A 159 -8.45 2.18 -22.64
CA GLY A 159 -8.18 3.14 -23.72
C GLY A 159 -6.94 2.78 -24.53
N THR A 160 -5.85 2.39 -23.87
CA THR A 160 -4.60 1.98 -24.54
C THR A 160 -4.76 0.66 -25.30
N ALA A 161 -5.56 -0.28 -24.80
CA ALA A 161 -5.86 -1.54 -25.50
C ALA A 161 -6.62 -1.31 -26.83
N ALA A 162 -7.47 -0.26 -26.91
CA ALA A 162 -8.16 0.11 -28.14
C ALA A 162 -7.22 0.79 -29.17
N SER A 163 -6.10 1.37 -28.74
CA SER A 163 -5.11 2.00 -29.62
C SER A 163 -4.09 1.03 -30.23
N PHE A 164 -4.09 -0.25 -29.83
CA PHE A 164 -3.25 -1.30 -30.45
C PHE A 164 -3.91 -2.04 -31.62
N SER A 165 -5.07 -1.57 -32.11
CA SER A 165 -5.56 -2.02 -33.41
C SER A 165 -4.75 -1.36 -34.52
N PHE A 166 -3.93 -2.16 -35.20
CA PHE A 166 -3.18 -1.82 -36.42
C PHE A 166 -3.92 -0.85 -37.34
N VAL A 167 -3.50 0.42 -37.35
CA VAL A 167 -3.66 1.31 -38.50
C VAL A 167 -2.39 2.15 -38.58
N ASP A 168 -1.49 1.76 -39.48
CA ASP A 168 -0.61 2.72 -40.16
C ASP A 168 -1.53 3.78 -40.77
N ASN A 169 -1.48 5.00 -40.26
CA ASN A 169 -1.66 6.19 -41.08
C ASN A 169 -1.25 7.43 -40.30
N ASP A 170 -0.26 8.12 -40.85
CA ASP A 170 0.14 9.47 -40.53
C ASP A 170 -1.09 10.39 -40.51
N ASN A 171 -1.48 10.87 -39.33
CA ASN A 171 -2.20 12.13 -39.22
C ASN A 171 -1.93 12.73 -37.84
N GLU A 172 -0.98 13.67 -37.81
CA GLU A 172 -0.91 14.70 -36.78
C GLU A 172 -2.24 15.45 -36.77
N ASP A 173 -3.06 15.20 -35.76
CA ASP A 173 -3.96 16.17 -35.12
C ASP A 173 -4.97 15.40 -34.24
N THR A 174 -4.52 15.02 -33.04
CA THR A 174 -5.44 14.74 -31.93
C THR A 174 -5.04 15.67 -30.78
N PRO A 175 -5.97 16.45 -30.19
CA PRO A 175 -5.65 17.25 -29.03
C PRO A 175 -5.48 16.29 -27.85
N VAL A 176 -4.25 15.80 -27.66
CA VAL A 176 -3.83 15.08 -26.47
C VAL A 176 -3.88 16.10 -25.34
N ASN A 177 -5.01 16.18 -24.64
CA ASN A 177 -5.05 16.83 -23.34
C ASN A 177 -4.40 15.81 -22.37
N PRO A 178 -3.15 16.00 -21.94
CA PRO A 178 -2.49 15.03 -21.09
C PRO A 178 -3.31 14.92 -19.79
N MET A 179 -3.67 13.70 -19.40
CA MET A 179 -4.35 13.49 -18.13
C MET A 179 -3.48 14.10 -17.01
N PRO A 180 -4.01 14.87 -16.04
CA PRO A 180 -3.19 15.49 -14.99
C PRO A 180 -2.43 14.50 -14.09
N LEU A 181 -2.73 13.19 -14.19
CA LEU A 181 -2.00 12.10 -13.54
C LEU A 181 -0.81 11.58 -14.36
N MET A 182 -0.66 12.04 -15.61
CA MET A 182 0.28 11.51 -16.60
C MET A 182 1.61 12.28 -16.66
N GLU A 183 1.70 13.51 -16.12
CA GLU A 183 2.97 14.25 -16.01
C GLU A 183 3.89 13.72 -14.90
N ASP A 184 3.39 12.81 -14.06
CA ASP A 184 4.09 12.26 -12.87
C ASP A 184 4.52 10.78 -13.04
N LEU A 185 4.41 10.20 -14.25
CA LEU A 185 4.91 8.84 -14.52
C LEU A 185 6.45 8.87 -14.54
N ASP A 186 7.08 7.85 -13.95
CA ASP A 186 8.52 7.64 -14.17
C ASP A 186 8.77 7.29 -15.64
N ASP A 187 10.05 7.31 -16.06
CA ASP A 187 10.48 7.04 -17.45
C ASP A 187 10.00 5.67 -18.00
N GLU A 188 9.37 4.83 -17.17
CA GLU A 188 8.82 3.51 -17.51
C GLU A 188 7.28 3.45 -17.59
N GLY A 189 6.56 4.56 -17.38
CA GLY A 189 5.11 4.63 -17.57
C GLY A 189 4.28 3.99 -16.45
N TYR A 190 4.86 3.81 -15.25
CA TYR A 190 4.12 3.29 -14.09
C TYR A 190 3.62 4.44 -13.20
N PRO A 191 2.40 4.36 -12.64
CA PRO A 191 1.84 5.38 -11.76
C PRO A 191 2.45 5.31 -10.34
N LEU A 192 3.77 5.35 -10.21
CA LEU A 192 4.48 5.67 -8.95
C LEU A 192 4.36 7.19 -8.65
N CYS A 193 3.13 7.68 -8.72
CA CYS A 193 2.76 9.08 -8.65
C CYS A 193 2.61 9.53 -7.19
N ASN A 194 2.69 10.85 -6.97
CA ASN A 194 2.49 11.46 -5.67
C ASN A 194 1.13 11.07 -5.03
N SER A 195 0.13 10.67 -5.83
CA SER A 195 -1.18 10.20 -5.39
C SER A 195 -1.12 8.87 -4.64
N GLN A 196 -0.30 7.92 -5.10
CA GLN A 196 -0.11 6.64 -4.42
C GLN A 196 0.57 6.85 -3.06
N ALA A 197 1.62 7.67 -3.03
CA ALA A 197 2.30 8.05 -1.78
C ALA A 197 1.32 8.76 -0.82
N ASN A 198 0.47 9.66 -1.32
CA ASN A 198 -0.55 10.34 -0.53
C ASN A 198 -1.54 9.36 0.13
N LEU A 199 -2.07 8.38 -0.63
CA LEU A 199 -2.95 7.35 -0.09
C LEU A 199 -2.23 6.48 0.94
N GLN A 200 -1.02 6.01 0.63
CA GLN A 200 -0.25 5.17 1.56
C GLN A 200 0.10 5.90 2.85
N ILE A 201 0.44 7.19 2.78
CA ILE A 201 0.63 8.06 3.95
C ILE A 201 -0.63 8.11 4.83
N ARG A 202 -1.78 8.44 4.24
CA ARG A 202 -3.03 8.56 4.98
C ARG A 202 -3.45 7.23 5.60
N LEU A 203 -3.22 6.11 4.89
CA LEU A 203 -3.46 4.77 5.40
C LEU A 203 -2.55 4.42 6.58
N VAL A 204 -1.24 4.67 6.50
CA VAL A 204 -0.33 4.35 7.63
C VAL A 204 -0.55 5.27 8.82
N ASP A 205 -0.96 6.53 8.60
CA ASP A 205 -1.33 7.44 9.67
C ASP A 205 -2.55 6.88 10.45
N LEU A 206 -3.58 6.39 9.76
CA LEU A 206 -4.71 5.69 10.40
C LEU A 206 -4.28 4.37 11.07
N LEU A 207 -3.44 3.56 10.41
CA LEU A 207 -2.94 2.30 10.97
C LEU A 207 -2.12 2.50 12.25
N SER A 208 -1.38 3.61 12.34
CA SER A 208 -0.62 3.98 13.55
C SER A 208 -1.51 4.28 14.74
N GLY A 209 -2.75 4.74 14.49
CA GLY A 209 -3.78 4.97 15.50
C GLY A 209 -4.56 3.73 15.93
N THR A 210 -4.50 2.62 15.18
CA THR A 210 -5.27 1.39 15.45
C THR A 210 -4.43 0.30 16.14
N ARG A 211 -3.56 0.69 17.08
CA ARG A 211 -2.63 -0.25 17.74
C ARG A 211 -3.33 -1.39 18.45
N ARG A 212 -2.74 -2.60 18.33
CA ARG A 212 -3.17 -3.81 19.03
C ARG A 212 -2.74 -3.75 20.49
N ASP A 213 -3.70 -3.51 21.40
CA ASP A 213 -3.47 -3.51 22.85
C ASP A 213 -4.25 -4.62 23.58
N GLY A 214 -4.83 -5.57 22.83
CA GLY A 214 -5.63 -6.68 23.35
C GLY A 214 -7.06 -6.32 23.78
N SER A 215 -7.40 -5.02 23.85
CA SER A 215 -8.71 -4.53 24.25
C SER A 215 -9.64 -4.17 23.08
N GLN A 216 -9.13 -4.24 21.85
CA GLN A 216 -9.82 -3.87 20.61
C GLN A 216 -11.18 -4.57 20.44
N SER A 217 -12.21 -3.83 20.03
CA SER A 217 -13.50 -4.42 19.67
C SER A 217 -13.39 -5.27 18.39
N GLU A 218 -14.40 -6.09 18.13
CA GLU A 218 -14.50 -6.84 16.89
C GLU A 218 -14.54 -5.92 15.66
N GLU A 219 -15.18 -4.76 15.78
CA GLU A 219 -15.26 -3.74 14.73
C GLU A 219 -13.90 -3.08 14.48
N ASP A 220 -13.10 -2.84 15.52
CA ASP A 220 -11.73 -2.30 15.40
C ASP A 220 -10.80 -3.26 14.63
N LEU A 221 -10.96 -4.56 14.85
CA LEU A 221 -10.18 -5.60 14.16
C LEU A 221 -10.54 -5.65 12.67
N ILE A 222 -11.84 -5.57 12.35
CA ILE A 222 -12.30 -5.49 10.95
C ILE A 222 -11.78 -4.22 10.30
N TYR A 223 -11.93 -3.08 10.97
CA TYR A 223 -11.46 -1.79 10.48
C TYR A 223 -9.97 -1.82 10.15
N ARG A 224 -9.14 -2.31 11.09
CA ARG A 224 -7.70 -2.44 10.89
C ARG A 224 -7.34 -3.37 9.74
N ALA A 225 -8.03 -4.50 9.59
CA ALA A 225 -7.82 -5.41 8.47
C ALA A 225 -8.18 -4.75 7.12
N CYS A 226 -9.26 -3.97 7.06
CA CYS A 226 -9.65 -3.20 5.87
C CYS A 226 -8.59 -2.16 5.50
N LEU A 227 -7.98 -1.47 6.48
CA LEU A 227 -6.89 -0.52 6.21
C LEU A 227 -5.66 -1.21 5.60
N PHE A 228 -5.26 -2.39 6.11
CA PHE A 228 -4.17 -3.17 5.51
C PHE A 228 -4.50 -3.66 4.11
N ALA A 229 -5.73 -4.15 3.88
CA ALA A 229 -6.17 -4.56 2.56
C ALA A 229 -6.20 -3.38 1.57
N ALA A 230 -6.64 -2.20 1.99
CA ALA A 230 -6.60 -1.00 1.15
C ALA A 230 -5.16 -0.55 0.85
N TYR A 231 -4.23 -0.66 1.81
CA TYR A 231 -2.81 -0.43 1.57
C TYR A 231 -2.28 -1.42 0.53
N LEU A 232 -2.59 -2.70 0.68
CA LEU A 232 -2.22 -3.76 -0.25
C LEU A 232 -2.77 -3.47 -1.67
N CYS A 233 -4.04 -3.10 -1.80
CA CYS A 233 -4.64 -2.67 -3.07
C CYS A 233 -3.87 -1.50 -3.68
N THR A 234 -3.64 -0.43 -2.90
CA THR A 234 -2.89 0.76 -3.34
C THR A 234 -1.47 0.41 -3.79
N TYR A 235 -0.80 -0.49 -3.09
CA TYR A 235 0.54 -0.94 -3.45
C TYR A 235 0.53 -1.71 -4.77
N ARG A 236 -0.46 -2.59 -4.97
CA ARG A 236 -0.56 -3.44 -6.17
C ARG A 236 -0.97 -2.67 -7.43
N LEU A 237 -1.59 -1.49 -7.31
CA LEU A 237 -1.91 -0.61 -8.45
C LEU A 237 -0.67 -0.14 -9.24
N SER A 238 0.50 -0.12 -8.60
CA SER A 238 1.75 0.32 -9.24
C SER A 238 2.93 -0.47 -8.69
N GLU A 239 2.97 -1.77 -8.96
CA GLU A 239 4.03 -2.64 -8.44
C GLU A 239 5.41 -2.35 -9.05
N GLY A 240 5.51 -1.91 -10.31
CA GLY A 240 6.77 -1.61 -11.00
C GLY A 240 7.93 -2.57 -10.64
N VAL A 241 9.12 -2.03 -10.42
CA VAL A 241 10.30 -2.74 -9.88
C VAL A 241 10.17 -3.14 -8.39
N TRP A 242 9.11 -2.72 -7.71
CA TRP A 242 8.86 -2.96 -6.27
C TRP A 242 7.91 -4.15 -6.00
N GLY A 243 7.58 -4.95 -7.01
CA GLY A 243 6.62 -6.06 -6.89
C GLY A 243 7.05 -7.21 -5.98
N GLY A 244 8.34 -7.34 -5.64
CA GLY A 244 8.90 -8.47 -4.86
C GLY A 244 9.13 -8.21 -3.35
N TYR A 245 8.51 -7.18 -2.76
CA TYR A 245 8.95 -6.64 -1.47
C TYR A 245 8.04 -6.94 -0.26
N PHE A 246 8.63 -6.71 0.92
CA PHE A 246 8.11 -6.88 2.29
C PHE A 246 6.71 -6.33 2.55
N ALA A 247 6.33 -5.18 1.98
CA ALA A 247 5.11 -4.48 2.37
C ALA A 247 3.81 -5.26 2.10
N PRO A 248 3.58 -5.82 0.90
CA PRO A 248 2.47 -6.73 0.65
C PRO A 248 2.36 -7.87 1.65
N GLU A 249 3.46 -8.58 1.90
CA GLU A 249 3.47 -9.75 2.80
C GLU A 249 3.23 -9.35 4.26
N LYS A 250 3.72 -8.18 4.67
CA LYS A 250 3.40 -7.59 5.98
C LYS A 250 1.91 -7.28 6.10
N CYS A 251 1.28 -6.71 5.07
CA CYS A 251 -0.16 -6.43 5.07
C CYS A 251 -0.98 -7.71 5.17
N VAL A 252 -0.61 -8.74 4.39
CA VAL A 252 -1.26 -10.05 4.40
C VAL A 252 -1.18 -10.71 5.78
N ALA A 253 0.02 -10.73 6.38
CA ALA A 253 0.21 -11.25 7.73
C ALA A 253 -0.65 -10.49 8.77
N GLU A 254 -0.70 -9.15 8.71
CA GLU A 254 -1.52 -8.37 9.65
C GLU A 254 -3.03 -8.58 9.44
N ILE A 255 -3.49 -8.82 8.20
CA ILE A 255 -4.89 -9.21 7.93
C ILE A 255 -5.20 -10.55 8.63
N PHE A 256 -4.34 -11.56 8.48
CA PHE A 256 -4.55 -12.86 9.14
C PHE A 256 -4.50 -12.76 10.66
N ASP A 257 -3.62 -11.93 11.19
CA ASP A 257 -3.54 -11.66 12.63
C ASP A 257 -4.85 -11.04 13.16
N CYS A 258 -5.39 -10.02 12.46
CA CYS A 258 -6.67 -9.43 12.80
C CYS A 258 -7.81 -10.47 12.75
N MET A 259 -7.84 -11.32 11.71
CA MET A 259 -8.83 -12.37 11.59
C MET A 259 -8.70 -13.46 12.66
N THR A 260 -7.46 -13.78 13.05
CA THR A 260 -7.17 -14.76 14.10
C THR A 260 -7.66 -14.25 15.46
N ASP A 261 -7.36 -12.99 15.78
CA ASP A 261 -7.83 -12.36 17.01
C ASP A 261 -9.35 -12.21 17.02
N LEU A 262 -9.94 -11.86 15.89
CA LEU A 262 -11.39 -11.76 15.75
C LEU A 262 -12.03 -13.13 16.01
N THR A 263 -11.50 -14.20 15.41
CA THR A 263 -12.00 -15.59 15.57
C THR A 263 -11.94 -16.09 17.02
N ARG A 264 -11.04 -15.54 17.86
CA ARG A 264 -11.02 -15.84 19.30
C ARG A 264 -12.21 -15.26 20.05
N LYS A 265 -12.81 -14.18 19.55
CA LYS A 265 -13.97 -13.49 20.15
C LYS A 265 -15.28 -13.90 19.52
N MET A 266 -15.36 -13.81 18.19
CA MET A 266 -16.55 -14.09 17.40
C MET A 266 -16.14 -14.57 16.01
N SER A 267 -16.98 -15.38 15.36
CA SER A 267 -16.73 -15.75 13.96
C SER A 267 -16.80 -14.51 13.05
N PRO A 268 -15.72 -14.13 12.35
CA PRO A 268 -15.71 -13.00 11.41
C PRO A 268 -16.83 -13.13 10.36
N TRP A 269 -17.06 -14.35 9.91
CA TRP A 269 -18.06 -14.73 8.92
C TRP A 269 -19.51 -14.56 9.38
N LYS A 270 -19.76 -14.51 10.69
CA LYS A 270 -21.08 -14.18 11.24
C LYS A 270 -21.27 -12.67 11.41
N LEU A 271 -20.19 -11.96 11.70
CA LEU A 271 -20.22 -10.52 11.99
C LEU A 271 -20.21 -9.68 10.71
N ALA A 272 -19.30 -9.98 9.79
CA ALA A 272 -19.10 -9.25 8.54
C ALA A 272 -18.69 -10.23 7.41
N PRO A 273 -19.61 -11.08 6.92
CA PRO A 273 -19.32 -12.12 5.93
C PRO A 273 -18.70 -11.57 4.64
N ASP A 274 -19.29 -10.51 4.07
CA ASP A 274 -18.84 -9.96 2.80
C ASP A 274 -17.47 -9.27 2.92
N ILE A 275 -17.20 -8.55 4.00
CA ILE A 275 -15.86 -7.99 4.27
C ILE A 275 -14.85 -9.12 4.48
N THR A 276 -15.20 -10.13 5.30
CA THR A 276 -14.27 -11.23 5.57
C THR A 276 -13.92 -11.97 4.28
N PHE A 277 -14.91 -12.19 3.40
CA PHE A 277 -14.69 -12.76 2.08
C PHE A 277 -13.72 -11.92 1.26
N TRP A 278 -14.00 -10.62 1.14
CA TRP A 278 -13.13 -9.69 0.42
C TRP A 278 -11.70 -9.68 0.99
N LEU A 279 -11.54 -9.63 2.32
CA LEU A 279 -10.23 -9.66 2.98
C LEU A 279 -9.43 -10.92 2.66
N MET A 280 -10.07 -12.09 2.66
CA MET A 280 -9.39 -13.35 2.33
C MET A 280 -8.96 -13.41 0.86
N TYR A 281 -9.78 -12.90 -0.05
CA TYR A 281 -9.40 -12.80 -1.46
C TYR A 281 -8.32 -11.77 -1.71
N MET A 282 -8.35 -10.61 -1.04
CA MET A 282 -7.26 -9.64 -1.12
C MET A 282 -5.96 -10.20 -0.56
N ALA A 283 -6.03 -10.90 0.59
CA ALA A 283 -4.86 -11.52 1.19
C ALA A 283 -4.27 -12.65 0.32
N GLY A 284 -5.09 -13.58 -0.16
CA GLY A 284 -4.67 -14.74 -0.94
C GLY A 284 -4.38 -14.44 -2.41
N GLY A 285 -5.19 -13.60 -3.06
CA GLY A 285 -5.01 -13.25 -4.47
C GLY A 285 -3.88 -12.23 -4.71
N LEU A 286 -3.55 -11.40 -3.73
CA LEU A 286 -2.49 -10.39 -3.89
C LEU A 286 -1.19 -10.76 -3.18
N THR A 287 -1.07 -11.91 -2.52
CA THR A 287 0.22 -12.39 -1.98
C THR A 287 1.12 -12.96 -3.08
N LYS A 288 2.43 -12.99 -2.85
CA LYS A 288 3.39 -13.80 -3.64
C LYS A 288 4.02 -14.92 -2.81
N ASN A 289 3.62 -15.04 -1.56
CA ASN A 289 4.07 -16.08 -0.64
C ASN A 289 3.06 -17.24 -0.64
N ASP A 290 3.49 -18.39 -1.14
CA ASP A 290 2.72 -19.63 -1.23
C ASP A 290 2.10 -20.01 0.14
N PHE A 291 2.82 -19.80 1.25
CA PHE A 291 2.29 -20.11 2.58
C PHE A 291 1.08 -19.24 2.94
N HIS A 292 1.12 -17.94 2.61
CA HIS A 292 0.00 -17.04 2.85
C HIS A 292 -1.18 -17.36 1.91
N GLU A 293 -0.89 -17.79 0.68
CA GLU A 293 -1.91 -18.20 -0.29
C GLU A 293 -2.65 -19.44 0.21
N GLU A 294 -1.92 -20.47 0.62
CA GLU A 294 -2.49 -21.69 1.22
C GLU A 294 -3.28 -21.38 2.50
N GLN A 295 -2.77 -20.48 3.34
CA GLN A 295 -3.46 -20.06 4.57
C GLN A 295 -4.79 -19.35 4.25
N ALA A 296 -4.82 -18.45 3.27
CA ALA A 296 -6.06 -17.81 2.81
C ALA A 296 -7.03 -18.85 2.24
N ALA A 297 -6.57 -19.75 1.38
CA ALA A 297 -7.40 -20.79 0.78
C ALA A 297 -8.02 -21.71 1.85
N ALA A 298 -7.24 -22.12 2.84
CA ALA A 298 -7.72 -22.93 3.97
C ALA A 298 -8.79 -22.19 4.80
N LEU A 299 -8.64 -20.87 4.98
CA LEU A 299 -9.67 -20.06 5.65
C LEU A 299 -10.93 -19.94 4.80
N VAL A 300 -10.83 -19.69 3.50
CA VAL A 300 -11.99 -19.66 2.59
C VAL A 300 -12.74 -20.99 2.64
N GLU A 301 -12.03 -22.12 2.56
CA GLU A 301 -12.62 -23.45 2.58
C GLU A 301 -13.29 -23.77 3.93
N ARG A 302 -12.62 -23.44 5.04
CA ARG A 302 -13.16 -23.70 6.39
C ARG A 302 -14.52 -23.05 6.63
N TYR A 303 -14.77 -21.90 6.01
CA TYR A 303 -15.97 -21.12 6.24
C TYR A 303 -16.95 -21.13 5.06
N ARG A 304 -16.70 -22.02 4.11
CA ARG A 304 -17.53 -22.26 2.92
C ARG A 304 -18.99 -22.56 3.25
N CYS A 305 -19.22 -23.27 4.36
CA CYS A 305 -20.55 -23.64 4.83
C CYS A 305 -21.42 -22.46 5.30
N PHE A 306 -20.83 -21.28 5.51
CA PHE A 306 -21.57 -20.06 5.85
C PHE A 306 -22.13 -19.34 4.61
N TYR A 307 -21.75 -19.77 3.41
CA TYR A 307 -22.32 -19.29 2.17
C TYR A 307 -23.54 -20.12 1.76
N SER A 308 -24.51 -19.49 1.10
CA SER A 308 -25.60 -20.27 0.49
C SER A 308 -25.08 -21.07 -0.70
N THR A 309 -25.66 -22.25 -0.91
CA THR A 309 -25.27 -23.24 -1.91
C THR A 309 -25.05 -22.60 -3.30
N GLY A 310 -23.84 -22.73 -3.87
CA GLY A 310 -23.48 -22.16 -5.19
C GLY A 310 -22.53 -20.96 -5.18
N TYR A 311 -22.27 -20.35 -4.02
CA TYR A 311 -21.59 -19.06 -3.85
C TYR A 311 -20.15 -18.93 -4.33
N ASP A 312 -19.45 -20.04 -4.46
CA ASP A 312 -18.00 -20.11 -4.71
C ASP A 312 -17.68 -21.04 -5.89
N LEU A 313 -18.73 -21.57 -6.52
CA LEU A 313 -18.66 -22.52 -7.63
C LEU A 313 -18.52 -21.80 -8.97
N ASP A 314 -18.94 -20.55 -9.03
CA ASP A 314 -18.95 -19.72 -10.23
C ASP A 314 -18.09 -18.47 -10.01
N TRP A 315 -17.12 -18.27 -10.89
CA TRP A 315 -16.24 -17.11 -10.85
C TRP A 315 -17.03 -15.81 -11.02
N GLU A 316 -18.06 -15.77 -11.89
CA GLU A 316 -18.82 -14.53 -12.13
C GLU A 316 -19.52 -14.05 -10.84
N VAL A 317 -19.99 -14.99 -10.01
CA VAL A 317 -20.63 -14.70 -8.72
C VAL A 317 -19.60 -14.18 -7.70
N VAL A 318 -18.41 -14.78 -7.67
CA VAL A 318 -17.30 -14.36 -6.81
C VAL A 318 -16.83 -12.97 -7.19
N GLU A 319 -16.59 -12.74 -8.48
CA GLU A 319 -16.14 -11.48 -9.03
C GLU A 319 -17.13 -10.35 -8.74
N MET A 320 -18.43 -10.59 -8.98
CA MET A 320 -19.49 -9.62 -8.69
C MET A 320 -19.49 -9.19 -7.21
N ARG A 321 -19.14 -10.10 -6.29
CA ARG A 321 -19.03 -9.77 -4.86
C ARG A 321 -17.80 -8.95 -4.55
N LEU A 322 -16.65 -9.32 -5.11
CA LEU A 322 -15.40 -8.57 -4.93
C LEU A 322 -15.53 -7.15 -5.48
N LYS A 323 -16.23 -6.98 -6.62
CA LYS A 323 -16.56 -5.69 -7.23
C LYS A 323 -17.45 -4.78 -6.37
N LYS A 324 -18.05 -5.26 -5.27
CA LYS A 324 -18.74 -4.41 -4.28
C LYS A 324 -17.78 -3.64 -3.37
N PHE A 325 -16.52 -4.05 -3.32
CA PHE A 325 -15.46 -3.44 -2.53
C PHE A 325 -14.45 -2.73 -3.44
N LEU A 326 -13.26 -2.41 -2.92
CA LEU A 326 -12.16 -1.90 -3.74
C LEU A 326 -11.78 -2.95 -4.79
N TRP A 327 -11.87 -2.56 -6.05
CA TRP A 327 -11.60 -3.41 -7.20
C TRP A 327 -10.95 -2.61 -8.32
N CYS A 328 -9.88 -3.15 -8.89
CA CYS A 328 -9.26 -2.68 -10.13
C CYS A 328 -9.14 -3.88 -11.05
N GLU A 329 -9.92 -3.89 -12.13
CA GLU A 329 -10.02 -5.01 -13.06
C GLU A 329 -8.65 -5.33 -13.66
N HIS A 330 -7.94 -4.29 -14.13
CA HIS A 330 -6.63 -4.44 -14.76
C HIS A 330 -5.61 -5.16 -13.85
N VAL A 331 -5.62 -4.88 -12.56
CA VAL A 331 -4.60 -5.34 -11.61
C VAL A 331 -5.02 -6.62 -10.89
N MET A 332 -6.31 -6.76 -10.59
CA MET A 332 -6.81 -7.77 -9.64
C MET A 332 -7.48 -8.95 -10.33
N GLU A 333 -8.18 -8.77 -11.45
CA GLU A 333 -9.06 -9.80 -12.03
C GLU A 333 -8.35 -11.15 -12.22
N GLN A 334 -7.23 -11.15 -12.96
CA GLN A 334 -6.49 -12.37 -13.23
C GLN A 334 -5.91 -13.02 -11.96
N LYS A 335 -5.45 -12.21 -11.01
CA LYS A 335 -4.84 -12.69 -9.76
C LYS A 335 -5.90 -13.34 -8.86
N MET A 336 -7.06 -12.71 -8.76
CA MET A 336 -8.21 -13.20 -8.00
C MET A 336 -8.81 -14.46 -8.64
N TYR A 337 -8.85 -14.52 -9.97
CA TYR A 337 -9.28 -15.73 -10.69
C TYR A 337 -8.37 -16.92 -10.40
N ARG A 338 -7.05 -16.73 -10.45
CA ARG A 338 -6.08 -17.80 -10.10
C ARG A 338 -6.26 -18.27 -8.66
N PHE A 339 -6.35 -17.35 -7.71
CA PHE A 339 -6.58 -17.71 -6.30
C PHE A 339 -7.92 -18.44 -6.10
N TRP A 340 -8.97 -18.01 -6.82
CA TRP A 340 -10.25 -18.72 -6.82
C TRP A 340 -10.09 -20.16 -7.33
N GLN A 341 -9.31 -20.39 -8.39
CA GLN A 341 -9.01 -21.74 -8.90
C GLN A 341 -8.30 -22.59 -7.85
N GLU A 342 -7.31 -22.05 -7.15
CA GLU A 342 -6.61 -22.75 -6.05
C GLU A 342 -7.57 -23.14 -4.92
N CYS A 343 -8.49 -22.25 -4.55
CA CYS A 343 -9.57 -22.56 -3.60
C CYS A 343 -10.50 -23.68 -4.09
N GLN A 344 -10.55 -23.97 -5.40
CA GLN A 344 -11.29 -25.11 -5.94
C GLN A 344 -10.45 -26.39 -6.02
N ILE A 345 -9.12 -26.31 -6.08
CA ILE A 345 -8.24 -27.48 -6.17
C ILE A 345 -8.22 -28.24 -4.83
N GLY A 346 -8.31 -27.52 -3.70
CA GLY A 346 -8.50 -28.10 -2.37
C GLY A 346 -9.78 -28.94 -2.19
N ARG A 347 -10.64 -29.05 -3.22
CA ARG A 347 -11.82 -29.93 -3.25
C ARG A 347 -11.51 -31.42 -3.47
N ARG A 348 -10.26 -31.80 -3.79
CA ARG A 348 -9.91 -33.19 -4.16
C ARG A 348 -9.38 -34.02 -3.01
#